data_AF-A0A2T3KH14-F1
#
_entry.id   AF-A0A2T3KH14-F1
#
_cell.length_a   1.000
_cell.length_b   1.000
_cell.length_c   1.000
_cell.angle_alpha   90.00
_cell.angle_beta   90.00
_cell.angle_gamma   90.00
#
_symmetry.space_group_name_H-M   'P 1'
#
loop_
_entity.id
_entity.type
_entity.pdbx_description
1 polymer ?
#
loop_
_entity_poly.entity_id
_entity_poly.type
_entity_poly.pdbx_seq_one_letter_code
_entity_poly.pdbx_strand_id
1 'polypeptide(L)' 'MKASIVIGLQCVFCDSALESDLNNEPLSGDIIECQNCHQLNDYDSLVDVAVNKEVDSLFEDGLGF' A
#
# COMPACT_ATOMS: atom_id res chain seq x y z
N MET A 1 22.01 -3.04 7.29
CA MET A 1 21.55 -2.49 6.00
C MET A 1 20.12 -2.00 6.19
N LYS A 2 19.75 -0.80 5.70
CA LYS A 2 18.33 -0.42 5.59
C LYS A 2 17.77 -1.21 4.40
N ALA A 3 16.86 -2.14 4.64
CA ALA A 3 16.08 -2.72 3.56
C ALA A 3 15.14 -1.64 3.03
N SER A 4 15.25 -1.29 1.76
CA SER A 4 14.25 -0.46 1.08
C SER A 4 13.17 -1.42 0.58
N ILE A 5 12.07 -1.50 1.31
CA ILE A 5 10.89 -2.26 0.87
C ILE A 5 10.17 -1.37 -0.15
N VAL A 6 10.09 -1.83 -1.39
CA VAL A 6 9.28 -1.17 -2.42
C VAL A 6 7.86 -1.69 -2.23
N ILE A 7 7.07 -0.96 -1.45
CA ILE A 7 5.68 -1.32 -1.19
C ILE A 7 4.85 -0.92 -2.42
N GLY A 8 4.31 -1.91 -3.13
CA GLY A 8 3.31 -1.66 -4.17
C GLY A 8 1.95 -1.33 -3.52
N LEU A 9 1.39 -0.16 -3.81
CA LEU A 9 0.09 0.23 -3.28
C LEU A 9 -1.04 -0.49 -4.05
N GLN A 10 -2.05 -0.95 -3.31
CA GLN A 10 -3.24 -1.61 -3.85
C GLN A 10 -4.49 -0.88 -3.38
N CYS A 11 -5.47 -0.71 -4.28
CA CYS A 11 -6.75 -0.09 -3.96
C CYS A 11 -7.47 -0.87 -2.85
N VAL A 12 -7.88 -0.20 -1.77
CA VAL A 12 -8.55 -0.87 -0.64
C VAL A 12 -9.98 -1.34 -0.96
N PHE A 13 -10.53 -0.89 -2.08
CA PHE A 13 -11.91 -1.21 -2.49
C PHE A 13 -12.00 -2.38 -3.47
N CYS A 14 -10.96 -2.60 -4.28
CA CYS A 14 -10.98 -3.60 -5.36
C CYS A 14 -9.67 -4.37 -5.54
N ASP A 15 -8.69 -4.17 -4.64
CA ASP A 15 -7.36 -4.81 -4.61
C ASP A 15 -6.52 -4.64 -5.88
N SER A 16 -6.97 -3.80 -6.82
CA SER A 16 -6.22 -3.52 -8.04
C SER A 16 -4.99 -2.68 -7.73
N ALA A 17 -3.88 -2.94 -8.41
CA ALA A 17 -2.67 -2.14 -8.28
C ALA A 17 -2.97 -0.67 -8.60
N LEU A 18 -2.47 0.25 -7.77
CA LEU A 18 -2.55 1.67 -8.05
C LEU A 18 -1.33 2.07 -8.86
N GLU A 19 -1.57 2.63 -10.03
CA GLU A 19 -0.51 3.27 -10.80
C GLU A 19 -0.24 4.63 -10.16
N SER A 20 0.92 4.78 -9.52
CA SER A 20 1.42 6.08 -9.10
C SER A 20 2.19 6.71 -10.26
N ASP A 21 1.84 7.95 -10.62
CA ASP A 21 2.66 8.75 -11.52
C ASP A 21 4.09 8.85 -10.95
N LEU A 22 5.06 8.23 -11.63
CA LEU A 22 6.47 8.13 -11.22
C LEU A 22 7.17 9.49 -11.02
N ASN A 23 6.49 10.60 -11.30
CA ASN A 23 7.02 11.95 -11.18
C ASN A 23 6.78 12.59 -9.81
N ASN A 24 5.88 12.05 -8.96
CA ASN A 24 5.70 12.49 -7.58
C ASN A 24 5.39 11.30 -6.70
N GLU A 25 6.21 11.11 -5.66
CA GLU A 25 5.87 10.16 -4.59
C GLU A 25 4.67 10.71 -3.81
N PRO A 26 3.61 9.92 -3.62
CA PRO A 26 2.45 10.35 -2.83
C PRO A 26 2.87 10.64 -1.38
N LEU A 27 2.29 11.69 -0.82
CA LEU A 27 2.54 12.16 0.53
C LEU A 27 1.33 11.90 1.43
N SER A 28 1.59 11.90 2.74
CA SER A 28 0.52 11.80 3.75
C SER A 28 -0.53 12.89 3.52
N GLY A 29 -1.81 12.49 3.53
CA GLY A 29 -2.96 13.32 3.17
C GLY A 29 -3.31 13.39 1.68
N ASP A 30 -2.54 12.78 0.78
CA ASP A 30 -2.90 12.69 -0.64
C ASP A 30 -4.02 11.67 -0.89
N ILE A 31 -4.81 11.96 -1.92
CA ILE A 31 -5.88 11.09 -2.41
C ILE A 31 -5.50 10.55 -3.79
N ILE A 32 -5.51 9.23 -3.93
CA ILE A 32 -5.17 8.50 -5.16
C ILE A 32 -6.44 7.88 -5.75
N GLU A 33 -6.80 8.24 -6.98
CA GLU A 33 -7.92 7.62 -7.68
C GLU A 33 -7.52 6.26 -8.27
N CYS A 34 -8.30 5.22 -7.99
CA CYS A 34 -8.10 3.91 -8.60
C CYS A 34 -8.54 3.91 -10.07
N GLN A 35 -7.64 3.53 -10.97
CA GLN A 35 -7.91 3.47 -12.41
C GLN A 35 -8.89 2.34 -12.81
N ASN A 36 -9.18 1.39 -11.92
CA ASN A 36 -10.09 0.27 -12.19
C ASN A 36 -11.51 0.50 -11.67
N CYS A 37 -11.67 0.90 -10.40
CA CYS A 37 -12.99 1.09 -9.79
C CYS A 37 -13.39 2.56 -9.59
N HIS A 38 -12.50 3.51 -9.92
CA HIS A 38 -12.69 4.95 -9.78
C HIS A 38 -13.01 5.43 -8.36
N GLN A 39 -12.73 4.59 -7.35
CA GLN A 39 -12.82 5.00 -5.95
C GLN A 39 -11.56 5.78 -5.55
N LEU A 40 -11.76 6.71 -4.63
CA LEU A 40 -10.71 7.55 -4.06
C LEU A 40 -10.10 6.83 -2.86
N ASN A 41 -8.79 6.61 -2.90
CA ASN A 41 -8.02 5.97 -1.85
C ASN A 41 -7.19 7.02 -1.12
N ASP A 42 -7.30 7.06 0.20
CA ASP A 42 -6.47 7.87 1.06
C ASP A 42 -5.08 7.21 1.22
N TYR A 43 -4.00 7.96 0.97
CA TYR A 43 -2.65 7.39 0.99
C TYR A 43 -2.23 6.88 2.36
N ASP A 44 -2.58 7.58 3.44
CA ASP A 44 -2.25 7.12 4.80
C ASP A 44 -2.89 5.77 5.10
N SER A 45 -4.13 5.59 4.66
CA SER A 45 -4.87 4.32 4.75
C SER A 45 -4.24 3.22 3.89
N LEU A 46 -3.75 3.54 2.67
CA LEU A 46 -3.05 2.59 1.81
C LEU A 46 -1.75 2.09 2.45
N VAL A 47 -0.97 2.99 3.04
CA VAL A 47 0.27 2.64 3.75
C VAL A 47 -0.02 1.76 4.95
N ASP A 48 -1.02 2.08 5.77
CA ASP A 48 -1.39 1.27 6.93
C ASP A 48 -1.81 -0.15 6.52
N VAL A 49 -2.66 -0.29 5.49
CA VAL A 49 -3.06 -1.60 4.97
C VAL A 49 -1.85 -2.38 4.42
N ALA A 50 -0.96 -1.71 3.68
CA ALA A 50 0.19 -2.38 3.10
C ALA A 50 1.21 -2.83 4.15
N VAL A 51 1.44 -2.02 5.19
CA VAL A 51 2.29 -2.38 6.33
C VAL A 51 1.68 -3.55 7.10
N ASN A 52 0.36 -3.51 7.39
CA ASN A 52 -0.31 -4.61 8.09
C ASN A 52 -0.24 -5.92 7.28
N LYS A 53 -0.44 -5.89 5.96
CA LYS A 53 -0.31 -7.07 5.09
C LYS A 53 1.11 -7.67 5.10
N GLU A 54 2.14 -6.83 5.04
CA GLU A 54 3.54 -7.29 5.14
C GLU A 54 3.86 -7.87 6.52
N VAL A 55 3.39 -7.21 7.58
CA VAL A 55 3.57 -7.67 8.97
C VAL A 55 2.86 -9.00 9.20
N ASP A 56 1.63 -9.17 8.74
CA ASP A 56 0.89 -10.44 8.81
C ASP A 56 1.64 -11.56 8.06
N SER A 57 2.20 -11.24 6.89
CA SER A 57 3.02 -12.20 6.12
C SER A 57 4.28 -12.63 6.88
N LEU A 58 4.92 -11.70 7.62
CA LEU A 58 6.07 -12.01 8.48
C LEU A 58 5.69 -12.88 9.70
N PHE A 59 4.44 -12.80 10.17
CA PHE A 59 3.95 -13.63 11.27
C PHE A 59 3.55 -15.04 10.81
N GLU A 60 2.97 -15.18 9.61
CA GLU A 60 2.62 -16.49 9.03
C GLU A 60 3.88 -17.32 8.69
N ASP A 61 5.00 -16.67 8.34
CA ASP A 61 6.28 -17.33 8.05
C ASP A 61 7.08 -17.82 9.28
N GLY A 62 6.46 -17.85 10.47
CA GLY A 62 6.92 -18.73 11.56
C GLY A 62 7.84 -18.10 12.61
N LEU A 63 7.42 -17.00 13.24
CA LEU A 63 7.87 -16.65 14.59
C LEU A 63 6.68 -16.54 15.54
N GLY A 64 6.02 -17.68 15.77
CA GLY A 64 5.21 -17.87 16.97
C GLY A 64 6.12 -17.87 18.19
N PHE A 65 5.93 -16.90 19.08
CA PHE A 65 6.46 -16.95 20.45
C PHE A 65 5.74 -18.01 21.27
#